data_AF-A0A382HJ94-F1
#
_entry.id   AF-A0A382HJ94-F1
#
_cell.length_a   1.000
_cell.length_b   1.000
_cell.length_c   1.000
_cell.angle_alpha   90.00
_cell.angle_beta   90.00
_cell.angle_gamma   90.00
#
_symmetry.space_group_name_H-M   'P 1'
#
loop_
_entity.id
_entity.type
_entity.pdbx_description
1 polymer ?
#
loop_
_entity_poly.entity_id
_entity_poly.type
_entity_poly.pdbx_seq_one_letter_code
_entity_poly.pdbx_strand_id
1 'polypeptide(L)'
;MKNINVNYTPKMENEIRELSPITYDIAVVLAEKFGKKLRSVIAKACSMDKVEYIARERVAKNGSAIVRKAEMVESIAKSLATDEDLSGLEKATKASLDALMRSIR
;
A
#
# COMPACT_ATOMS: atom_id res chain seq x y z
N MET A 1 -30.17 -30.51 -6.50
CA MET A 1 -28.77 -30.09 -6.76
C MET A 1 -28.71 -28.57 -6.55
N LYS A 2 -27.84 -28.06 -5.67
CA LYS A 2 -27.65 -26.61 -5.52
C LYS A 2 -27.04 -26.10 -6.83
N ASN A 3 -27.74 -25.22 -7.54
CA ASN A 3 -27.16 -24.47 -8.64
C ASN A 3 -26.10 -23.54 -8.04
N ILE A 4 -24.86 -24.00 -8.01
CA ILE A 4 -23.71 -23.16 -7.68
C ILE A 4 -23.61 -22.18 -8.84
N ASN A 5 -24.09 -20.96 -8.63
CA ASN A 5 -23.87 -19.87 -9.56
C ASN A 5 -22.36 -19.55 -9.53
N VAL A 6 -21.62 -20.16 -10.43
CA VAL A 6 -20.16 -20.08 -10.48
C VAL A 6 -19.77 -18.65 -10.86
N ASN A 7 -19.38 -17.85 -9.87
CA ASN A 7 -19.08 -16.43 -10.05
C ASN A 7 -17.80 -16.19 -10.87
N TYR A 8 -16.83 -17.12 -10.80
CA TYR A 8 -15.57 -17.12 -11.55
C TYR A 8 -15.38 -18.45 -12.26
N THR A 9 -15.15 -18.41 -13.57
CA THR A 9 -14.88 -19.64 -14.34
C THR A 9 -13.46 -20.16 -14.06
N PRO A 10 -13.20 -21.47 -14.25
CA PRO A 10 -11.85 -22.02 -14.10
C PRO A 10 -10.79 -21.32 -14.97
N LYS A 11 -11.21 -20.85 -16.17
CA LYS A 11 -10.34 -20.07 -17.06
C LYS A 11 -9.93 -18.72 -16.45
N MET A 12 -10.86 -18.01 -15.82
CA MET A 12 -10.57 -16.76 -15.12
C MET A 12 -9.64 -16.98 -13.92
N GLU A 13 -9.84 -18.08 -13.18
CA GLU A 13 -8.95 -18.43 -12.07
C GLU A 13 -7.53 -18.77 -12.54
N ASN A 14 -7.38 -19.52 -13.63
CA ASN A 14 -6.05 -19.80 -14.19
C ASN A 14 -5.34 -18.51 -14.61
N GLU A 15 -6.06 -17.59 -15.24
CA GLU A 15 -5.48 -16.31 -15.63
C GLU A 15 -5.04 -15.46 -14.42
N ILE A 16 -5.83 -15.46 -13.34
CA ILE A 16 -5.41 -14.81 -12.08
C ILE A 16 -4.12 -15.46 -11.52
N ARG A 17 -3.97 -16.78 -11.60
CA ARG A 17 -2.74 -17.47 -11.14
C ARG A 17 -1.54 -17.13 -12.01
N GLU A 18 -1.71 -17.10 -13.33
CA GLU A 18 -0.63 -16.79 -14.29
C GLU A 18 -0.10 -15.36 -14.13
N LEU A 19 -0.94 -14.42 -13.70
CA LEU A 19 -0.56 -13.03 -13.48
C LEU A 19 -0.14 -12.73 -12.03
N SER A 20 -0.05 -13.74 -11.17
CA SER A 20 0.44 -13.57 -9.80
C SER A 20 1.95 -13.21 -9.82
N PRO A 21 2.41 -12.22 -9.04
CA PRO A 21 1.67 -11.45 -8.05
C PRO A 21 0.74 -10.38 -8.65
N ILE A 22 -0.48 -10.30 -8.12
CA ILE A 22 -1.50 -9.35 -8.56
C ILE A 22 -1.26 -8.00 -7.91
N THR A 23 -0.99 -6.97 -8.71
CA THR A 23 -1.01 -5.57 -8.28
C THR A 23 -2.39 -4.94 -8.49
N TYR A 24 -2.60 -3.74 -7.96
CA TYR A 24 -3.84 -2.99 -8.22
C TYR A 24 -4.09 -2.78 -9.72
N ASP A 25 -3.05 -2.47 -10.50
CA ASP A 25 -3.19 -2.23 -11.95
C ASP A 25 -3.57 -3.49 -12.71
N ILE A 26 -2.95 -4.62 -12.37
CA ILE A 26 -3.32 -5.93 -12.91
C ILE A 26 -4.77 -6.25 -12.55
N ALA A 27 -5.18 -5.99 -11.30
CA ALA A 27 -6.54 -6.23 -10.86
C ALA A 27 -7.57 -5.35 -11.60
N VAL A 28 -7.22 -4.12 -11.98
CA VAL A 28 -8.08 -3.24 -12.81
C VAL A 28 -8.29 -3.85 -14.19
N VAL A 29 -7.19 -4.24 -14.87
CA VAL A 29 -7.26 -4.87 -16.20
C VAL A 29 -8.09 -6.16 -16.15
N LEU A 30 -7.88 -7.00 -15.13
CA LEU A 30 -8.65 -8.22 -14.94
C LEU A 30 -10.12 -7.95 -14.64
N ALA A 31 -10.45 -6.91 -13.88
CA ALA A 31 -11.82 -6.53 -13.58
C ALA A 31 -12.59 -6.10 -14.84
N GLU A 32 -11.96 -5.28 -15.69
CA GLU A 32 -12.50 -4.89 -16.99
C GLU A 32 -12.68 -6.12 -17.90
N LYS A 33 -11.64 -6.95 -18.01
CA LYS A 33 -11.66 -8.17 -18.84
C LYS A 33 -12.75 -9.14 -18.42
N PHE A 34 -12.95 -9.33 -17.12
CA PHE A 34 -13.95 -10.26 -16.59
C PHE A 34 -15.36 -9.66 -16.47
N GLY A 35 -15.51 -8.36 -16.70
CA GLY A 35 -16.77 -7.65 -16.44
C GLY A 35 -17.18 -7.72 -14.97
N LYS A 36 -16.21 -7.72 -14.04
CA LYS A 36 -16.42 -7.85 -12.60
C LYS A 36 -16.01 -6.56 -11.89
N LYS A 37 -16.50 -6.38 -10.67
CA LYS A 37 -16.05 -5.27 -9.82
C LYS A 37 -14.60 -5.52 -9.39
N LEU A 38 -13.76 -4.49 -9.43
CA LEU A 38 -12.36 -4.53 -8.98
C LEU A 38 -12.20 -5.18 -7.59
N ARG A 39 -13.02 -4.75 -6.62
CA ARG A 39 -13.00 -5.32 -5.26
C ARG A 39 -13.27 -6.82 -5.23
N SER A 40 -14.10 -7.32 -6.15
CA SER A 40 -14.39 -8.76 -6.27
C SER A 40 -13.21 -9.53 -6.88
N VAL A 41 -12.44 -8.93 -7.79
CA VAL A 41 -11.24 -9.56 -8.37
C VAL A 41 -10.14 -9.62 -7.32
N ILE A 42 -9.90 -8.53 -6.59
CA ILE A 42 -8.93 -8.51 -5.49
C ILE A 42 -9.32 -9.53 -4.41
N ALA A 43 -10.58 -9.55 -3.98
CA ALA A 43 -11.05 -10.53 -3.00
C ALA A 43 -10.90 -11.97 -3.50
N LYS A 44 -11.11 -12.20 -4.80
CA LYS A 44 -10.91 -13.52 -5.41
C LYS A 44 -9.43 -13.91 -5.39
N ALA A 45 -8.52 -13.02 -5.83
CA ALA A 45 -7.08 -13.23 -5.79
C ALA A 45 -6.60 -13.57 -4.36
N CYS A 46 -7.01 -12.80 -3.34
CA CYS A 46 -6.65 -13.07 -1.94
C CYS A 46 -7.22 -14.38 -1.38
N SER A 47 -8.31 -14.90 -1.97
CA SER A 47 -8.94 -16.16 -1.53
C SER A 47 -8.35 -17.40 -2.20
N MET A 48 -7.51 -17.22 -3.23
CA MET A 48 -6.94 -18.31 -4.00
C MET A 48 -5.59 -18.71 -3.44
N ASP A 49 -5.35 -20.02 -3.34
CA ASP A 49 -4.03 -20.54 -2.99
C ASP A 49 -3.00 -20.15 -4.04
N LYS A 50 -1.80 -19.78 -3.58
CA LYS A 50 -0.64 -19.41 -4.42
C LYS A 50 -0.85 -18.16 -5.29
N VAL A 51 -1.81 -17.31 -4.97
CA VAL A 51 -1.98 -15.99 -5.58
C VAL A 51 -1.68 -14.94 -4.52
N GLU A 52 -0.67 -14.12 -4.76
CA GLU A 52 -0.33 -13.02 -3.88
C GLU A 52 -0.90 -11.71 -4.42
N TYR A 53 -1.52 -10.91 -3.54
CA TYR A 53 -1.97 -9.55 -3.90
C TYR A 53 -1.07 -8.50 -3.25
N ILE A 54 -0.41 -7.69 -4.08
CA ILE A 54 0.45 -6.59 -3.67
C ILE A 54 -0.37 -5.30 -3.71
N ALA A 55 -0.76 -4.81 -2.53
CA ALA A 55 -1.43 -3.53 -2.39
C ALA A 55 -0.50 -2.37 -2.77
N ARG A 56 -1.05 -1.32 -3.38
CA ARG A 56 -0.30 -0.09 -3.65
C ARG A 56 0.21 0.51 -2.34
N GLU A 57 1.46 0.94 -2.36
CA GLU A 57 2.04 1.68 -1.26
C GLU A 57 1.26 2.99 -1.04
N ARG A 58 1.01 3.32 0.23
CA ARG A 58 0.25 4.53 0.57
C ARG A 58 1.20 5.71 0.45
N VAL A 59 0.96 6.56 -0.56
CA VAL A 59 1.65 7.84 -0.71
C VAL A 59 0.83 8.97 -0.07
N ALA A 60 1.51 10.01 0.39
CA ALA A 60 0.87 11.25 0.84
C ALA A 60 0.25 12.01 -0.36
N LYS A 61 -0.59 13.02 -0.09
CA LYS A 61 -1.30 13.79 -1.14
C LYS A 61 -0.37 14.43 -2.18
N ASN A 62 0.87 14.70 -1.80
CA ASN A 62 1.94 15.26 -2.64
C ASN A 62 2.83 14.19 -3.28
N GLY A 63 2.48 12.90 -3.19
CA GLY A 63 3.25 11.79 -3.74
C GLY A 63 4.45 11.34 -2.91
N SER A 64 4.78 12.02 -1.80
CA SER A 64 5.89 11.58 -0.93
C SER A 64 5.50 10.34 -0.12
N ALA A 65 6.50 9.55 0.28
CA ALA A 65 6.29 8.45 1.22
C ALA A 65 5.62 8.95 2.51
N ILE A 66 4.74 8.12 3.09
CA ILE A 66 4.15 8.42 4.40
C ILE A 66 5.18 8.11 5.48
N VAL A 67 5.92 9.13 5.89
CA VAL A 67 6.84 9.06 7.03
C VAL A 67 6.07 9.36 8.32
N ARG A 68 6.27 8.53 9.35
CA ARG A 68 5.70 8.77 10.68
C ARG A 68 6.45 9.89 11.37
N LYS A 69 5.77 10.66 12.24
CA LYS A 69 6.44 11.77 12.95
C LYS A 69 7.61 11.30 13.84
N ALA A 70 7.50 10.11 14.45
CA ALA A 70 8.60 9.51 15.20
C ALA A 70 9.84 9.29 14.31
N GLU A 71 9.66 8.73 13.12
CA GLU A 71 10.75 8.54 12.13
C GLU A 71 11.32 9.89 11.67
N MET A 72 10.50 10.94 11.57
CA MET A 72 10.98 12.29 11.29
C MET A 72 11.86 12.84 12.43
N VAL A 73 11.46 12.63 13.68
CA VAL A 73 12.26 13.03 14.86
C VAL A 73 13.58 12.26 14.92
N GLU A 74 13.57 10.95 14.66
CA GLU A 74 14.81 10.16 14.55
C GLU A 74 15.72 10.67 13.44
N SER A 75 15.15 11.06 12.30
CA SER A 75 15.92 11.62 11.19
C SER A 75 16.54 12.97 11.57
N ILE A 76 15.79 13.82 12.27
CA ILE A 76 16.28 15.10 12.82
C ILE A 76 17.43 14.86 13.80
N ALA A 77 17.29 13.92 14.75
CA ALA A 77 18.34 13.59 15.71
C ALA A 77 19.63 13.15 15.02
N LYS A 78 19.50 12.27 14.01
CA LYS A 78 20.63 11.83 13.16
C LYS A 78 21.27 12.99 12.40
N SER A 79 20.48 13.90 11.84
CA SER A 79 21.01 15.07 11.13
C SER A 79 21.71 16.07 12.05
N LEU A 80 21.28 16.19 13.31
CA LEU A 80 21.94 17.00 14.33
C LEU A 80 23.17 16.33 14.96
N ALA A 81 23.37 15.03 14.70
CA ALA A 81 24.38 14.20 15.37
C ALA A 81 24.34 14.34 16.90
N THR A 82 23.12 14.38 17.46
CA THR A 82 22.90 14.51 18.90
C THR A 82 22.44 13.18 19.52
N ASP A 83 22.92 12.93 20.73
CA ASP A 83 22.46 11.83 21.60
C ASP A 83 21.39 12.31 22.60
N GLU A 84 20.95 13.56 22.51
CA GLU A 84 19.88 14.09 23.36
C GLU A 84 18.52 13.44 23.02
N ASP A 85 17.70 13.28 24.06
CA ASP A 85 16.34 12.78 23.89
C ASP A 85 15.43 13.87 23.29
N LEU A 86 15.03 13.67 22.04
CA LEU A 86 14.09 14.53 21.33
C LEU A 86 12.63 14.04 21.43
N SER A 87 12.34 13.12 22.36
CA SER A 87 10.98 12.67 22.63
C SER A 87 10.04 13.84 22.96
N GLY A 88 8.79 13.76 22.50
CA GLY A 88 7.80 14.83 22.62
C GLY A 88 7.76 15.76 21.40
N LEU A 89 8.84 15.84 20.60
CA LEU A 89 8.86 16.63 19.38
C LEU A 89 7.86 16.10 18.33
N GLU A 90 7.53 14.81 18.35
CA GLU A 90 6.51 14.20 17.49
C GLU A 90 5.09 14.76 17.73
N LYS A 91 4.86 15.45 18.85
CA LYS A 91 3.60 16.16 19.11
C LYS A 91 3.46 17.44 18.28
N ALA A 92 4.55 17.98 17.75
CA ALA A 92 4.52 19.13 16.85
C ALA A 92 3.79 18.82 15.53
N THR A 93 3.46 19.86 14.75
CA THR A 93 2.86 19.64 13.43
C THR A 93 3.88 19.02 12.47
N LYS A 94 3.40 18.18 11.55
CA LYS A 94 4.29 17.57 10.53
C LYS A 94 5.03 18.65 9.72
N ALA A 95 4.33 19.74 9.37
CA ALA A 95 4.91 20.87 8.66
C ALA A 95 6.07 21.54 9.44
N SER A 96 5.93 21.66 10.76
CA SER A 96 7.01 22.19 11.61
C SER A 96 8.23 21.28 11.63
N LEU A 97 8.03 19.95 11.72
CA LEU A 97 9.13 18.97 11.66
C LEU A 97 9.82 18.98 10.29
N ASP A 98 9.05 19.05 9.20
CA ASP A 98 9.58 19.16 7.85
C ASP A 98 10.40 20.45 7.67
N ALA A 99 9.92 21.58 8.20
CA ALA A 99 10.63 22.85 8.15
C ALA A 99 11.95 22.81 8.93
N LEU A 100 11.93 22.25 10.14
CA LEU A 100 13.12 22.07 10.98
C LEU A 100 14.15 21.19 10.26
N MET A 101 13.73 20.05 9.73
CA MET A 101 14.62 19.14 8.99
C MET A 101 15.27 19.81 7.77
N ARG A 102 14.52 20.67 7.06
CA ARG A 102 15.06 21.47 5.94
C ARG A 102 16.05 22.55 6.37
N SER A 103 15.92 23.08 7.58
CA SER A 103 16.85 24.10 8.11
C SER A 103 18.15 23.53 8.67
N ILE A 104 18.17 22.25 9.05
CA ILE A 104 19.37 21.55 9.56
C ILE A 104 20.25 21.05 8.40
N ARG A 105 19.67 20.90 7.21
CA ARG A 105 20.31 20.31 6.03
C ARG A 105 20.92 21.33 5.09
#